data_AF-A0A7M1R077-F1
#
_entry.id   AF-A0A7M1R077-F1
#
_cell.length_a   1.000
_cell.length_b   1.000
_cell.length_c   1.000
_cell.angle_alpha   90.00
_cell.angle_beta   90.00
_cell.angle_gamma   90.00
#
_symmetry.space_group_name_H-M   'P 1'
#
loop_
_entity.id
_entity.type
_entity.pdbx_description
1 polymer ?
#
loop_
_entity_poly.entity_id
_entity_poly.type
_entity_poly.pdbx_seq_one_letter_code
_entity_poly.pdbx_strand_id
1 'polypeptide(L)'
;MLMVDHRALSAKRAADAKIERALLAELDQMWELIKGWDRLALDNALVELLPGLVDKYGAAYAEVAAQWFETLIGQDAILGESFQVAQIQRSVRWALKPYFEGAALDAVKGQVAASLVRHAMQAGRDTIDASVRATKGVLYARVLSGLETCDFCTILASRGPVYGTARDAGGVGNRYHDRCDCQAVPVRGRWVPDRSSPRGVRWVGEDPGYDFEGLYLKEYKPYWRDGLSLKQVVERRVDTRASEPWGGVTWLEDLRDSKVKPPAWWDNETRQKTLIGHASPTKPGRWNGGHGYGRNVQGKTEFPERWTDDDIDLILAETWQNPTAVRNEGDRRRVRRVIDGVLVEVSAYGFGYKDFRAYFTVGGRGVFYNESDGSRLQKRIPKDTKKWEVLR
;
A
#
# COMPACT_ATOMS: atom_id res chain seq x y z
N MET A 1 -20.08 21.44 -4.80
CA MET A 1 -18.62 21.47 -5.03
C MET A 1 -18.32 20.43 -6.08
N LEU A 2 -17.61 20.76 -7.16
CA LEU A 2 -17.22 19.74 -8.15
C LEU A 2 -16.18 18.83 -7.48
N MET A 3 -16.42 17.52 -7.51
CA MET A 3 -15.52 16.52 -6.95
C MET A 3 -14.73 15.89 -8.10
N VAL A 4 -13.45 15.60 -7.87
CA VAL A 4 -12.66 14.79 -8.82
C VAL A 4 -13.39 13.47 -9.04
N ASP A 5 -13.68 13.15 -10.31
CA ASP A 5 -14.40 11.94 -10.64
C ASP A 5 -13.60 10.69 -10.20
N HIS A 6 -14.15 9.96 -9.21
CA HIS A 6 -13.58 8.71 -8.72
C HIS A 6 -13.36 7.68 -9.83
N ARG A 7 -14.18 7.71 -10.89
CA ARG A 7 -13.98 6.85 -12.07
C ARG A 7 -12.73 7.23 -12.84
N ALA A 8 -12.47 8.53 -13.03
CA ALA A 8 -11.27 9.03 -13.69
C ALA A 8 -9.99 8.67 -12.90
N LEU A 9 -10.00 8.82 -11.57
CA LEU A 9 -8.88 8.40 -10.72
C LEU A 9 -8.68 6.88 -10.76
N SER A 10 -9.76 6.09 -10.76
CA SER A 10 -9.69 4.63 -10.86
C SER A 10 -9.14 4.19 -12.21
N ALA A 11 -9.54 4.84 -13.30
CA ALA A 11 -9.04 4.60 -14.65
C ALA A 11 -7.54 4.92 -14.76
N LYS A 12 -7.09 6.08 -14.23
CA LYS A 12 -5.67 6.43 -14.16
C LYS A 12 -4.86 5.36 -13.41
N ARG A 13 -5.32 4.94 -12.24
CA ARG A 13 -4.68 3.86 -11.46
C ARG A 13 -4.63 2.54 -12.24
N ALA A 14 -5.69 2.21 -12.98
CA ALA A 14 -5.75 1.01 -13.83
C ALA A 14 -4.72 1.04 -14.97
N ALA A 15 -4.58 2.19 -15.64
CA ALA A 15 -3.57 2.42 -16.67
C ALA A 15 -2.15 2.30 -16.09
N ASP A 16 -1.86 2.98 -14.98
CA ASP A 16 -0.56 2.91 -14.29
C ASP A 16 -0.16 1.47 -13.99
N ALA A 17 -1.10 0.68 -13.46
CA ALA A 17 -0.79 -0.69 -13.10
C ALA A 17 -0.63 -1.63 -14.30
N LYS A 18 -1.20 -1.28 -15.46
CA LYS A 18 -0.91 -2.00 -16.71
C LYS A 18 0.54 -1.75 -17.13
N ILE A 19 1.01 -0.51 -17.01
CA ILE A 19 2.41 -0.13 -17.26
C ILE A 19 3.34 -0.85 -16.28
N GLU A 20 3.00 -0.85 -14.98
CA GLU A 20 3.76 -1.57 -13.95
C GLU A 20 3.90 -3.06 -14.26
N ARG A 21 2.80 -3.74 -14.60
CA ARG A 21 2.83 -5.17 -14.97
C ARG A 21 3.70 -5.42 -16.18
N ALA A 22 3.66 -4.54 -17.18
CA ALA A 22 4.51 -4.67 -18.36
C ALA A 22 6.00 -4.49 -18.02
N LEU A 23 6.34 -3.47 -17.23
CA LEU A 23 7.70 -3.25 -16.73
C LEU A 23 8.23 -4.47 -15.99
N LEU A 24 7.44 -4.99 -15.05
CA LEU A 24 7.84 -6.15 -14.26
C LEU A 24 7.98 -7.42 -15.11
N ALA A 25 7.15 -7.59 -16.14
CA ALA A 25 7.26 -8.71 -17.07
C ALA A 25 8.54 -8.64 -17.92
N GLU A 26 8.90 -7.46 -18.44
CA GLU A 26 10.15 -7.27 -19.21
C GLU A 26 11.38 -7.39 -18.31
N LEU A 27 11.31 -6.89 -17.08
CA LEU A 27 12.32 -7.13 -16.05
C LEU A 27 12.48 -8.63 -15.78
N ASP A 28 11.37 -9.37 -15.62
CA ASP A 28 11.40 -10.81 -15.39
C ASP A 28 12.10 -11.54 -16.56
N GLN A 29 11.80 -11.19 -17.82
CA GLN A 29 12.45 -11.76 -19.01
C GLN A 29 13.96 -11.44 -19.04
N MET A 30 14.34 -10.19 -18.82
CA MET A 30 15.75 -9.78 -18.76
C MET A 30 16.48 -10.54 -17.65
N TRP A 31 15.84 -10.73 -16.49
CA TRP A 31 16.41 -11.44 -15.36
C TRP A 31 16.75 -12.90 -15.68
N GLU A 32 15.87 -13.60 -16.41
CA GLU A 32 16.12 -14.99 -16.81
C GLU A 32 17.27 -15.10 -17.82
N LEU A 33 17.41 -14.12 -18.72
CA LEU A 33 18.49 -14.10 -19.72
C LEU A 33 19.88 -13.93 -19.09
N ILE A 34 19.97 -13.13 -18.03
CA ILE A 34 21.26 -12.77 -17.40
C ILE A 34 21.67 -13.69 -16.26
N LYS A 35 20.79 -14.58 -15.79
CA LYS A 35 21.02 -15.45 -14.63
C LYS A 35 22.22 -16.40 -14.79
N GLY A 36 22.59 -16.72 -16.03
CA GLY A 36 23.75 -17.57 -16.36
C GLY A 36 25.03 -16.82 -16.72
N TRP A 37 25.04 -15.49 -16.64
CA TRP A 37 26.22 -14.69 -17.04
C TRP A 37 27.31 -14.75 -15.97
N ASP A 38 28.56 -14.54 -16.40
CA ASP A 38 29.67 -14.31 -15.48
C ASP A 38 29.41 -13.07 -14.61
N ARG A 39 29.83 -13.14 -13.34
CA ARG A 39 29.55 -12.10 -12.33
C ARG A 39 30.09 -10.73 -12.72
N LEU A 40 31.28 -10.67 -13.33
CA LEU A 40 31.88 -9.40 -13.72
C LEU A 40 31.13 -8.73 -14.88
N ALA A 41 30.65 -9.54 -15.83
CA ALA A 41 29.81 -9.05 -16.92
C ALA A 41 28.44 -8.56 -16.39
N LEU A 42 27.88 -9.27 -15.40
CA LEU A 42 26.58 -8.98 -14.81
C LEU A 42 26.56 -7.68 -13.98
N ASP A 43 27.62 -7.43 -13.21
CA ASP A 43 27.73 -6.23 -12.34
C ASP A 43 27.58 -4.92 -13.12
N ASN A 44 28.23 -4.81 -14.28
CA ASN A 44 28.15 -3.63 -15.14
C ASN A 44 26.85 -3.61 -15.95
N ALA A 45 26.44 -4.75 -16.51
CA ALA A 45 25.24 -4.84 -17.35
C ALA A 45 23.98 -4.41 -16.58
N LEU A 46 23.81 -4.82 -15.32
CA LEU A 46 22.64 -4.44 -14.53
C LEU A 46 22.54 -2.93 -14.29
N VAL A 47 23.66 -2.25 -14.04
CA VAL A 47 23.64 -0.81 -13.78
C VAL A 47 23.41 0.00 -15.05
N GLU A 48 23.90 -0.48 -16.19
CA GLU A 48 23.80 0.22 -17.48
C GLU A 48 22.49 -0.05 -18.23
N LEU A 49 21.94 -1.26 -18.14
CA LEU A 49 20.73 -1.64 -18.89
C LEU A 49 19.43 -1.23 -18.19
N LEU A 50 19.39 -1.30 -16.87
CA LEU A 50 18.18 -1.03 -16.10
C LEU A 50 17.60 0.39 -16.24
N PRO A 51 18.41 1.45 -16.40
CA PRO A 51 17.90 2.78 -16.75
C PRO A 51 17.07 2.80 -18.04
N GLY A 52 17.37 1.96 -19.04
CA GLY A 52 16.61 1.88 -20.28
C GLY A 52 15.17 1.39 -20.08
N LEU A 53 14.94 0.47 -19.13
CA LEU A 53 13.58 0.07 -18.75
C LEU A 53 12.83 1.22 -18.06
N VAL A 54 13.52 1.97 -17.21
CA VAL A 54 12.92 3.14 -16.54
C VAL A 54 12.53 4.21 -17.57
N ASP A 55 13.37 4.47 -18.57
CA ASP A 55 13.08 5.44 -19.62
C ASP A 55 11.84 5.05 -20.43
N LYS A 56 11.85 3.85 -20.98
CA LYS A 56 10.77 3.30 -21.81
C LYS A 56 9.42 3.32 -21.10
N TYR A 57 9.36 2.81 -19.87
CA TYR A 57 8.11 2.76 -19.12
C TYR A 57 7.77 4.09 -18.44
N GLY A 58 8.77 4.92 -18.14
CA GLY A 58 8.59 6.29 -17.67
C GLY A 58 7.85 7.14 -18.69
N ALA A 59 8.21 7.05 -19.97
CA ALA A 59 7.50 7.73 -21.05
C ALA A 59 6.00 7.34 -21.09
N ALA A 60 5.69 6.06 -20.90
CA ALA A 60 4.29 5.61 -20.83
C ALA A 60 3.54 6.19 -19.60
N TYR A 61 4.19 6.28 -18.44
CA TYR A 61 3.60 6.92 -17.26
C TYR A 61 3.39 8.42 -17.45
N ALA A 62 4.33 9.10 -18.11
CA ALA A 62 4.24 10.52 -18.44
C ALA A 62 3.06 10.79 -19.37
N GLU A 63 2.92 10.01 -20.44
CA GLU A 63 1.81 10.12 -21.39
C GLU A 63 0.44 9.92 -20.72
N VAL A 64 0.29 8.86 -19.93
CA VAL A 64 -0.95 8.60 -19.18
C VAL A 64 -1.24 9.71 -18.17
N ALA A 65 -0.21 10.32 -17.57
CA ALA A 65 -0.38 11.45 -16.66
C ALA A 65 -0.78 12.74 -17.40
N ALA A 66 -0.19 13.00 -18.57
CA ALA A 66 -0.51 14.15 -19.43
C ALA A 66 -1.99 14.11 -19.87
N GLN A 67 -2.41 13.01 -20.48
CA GLN A 67 -3.80 12.82 -20.91
C GLN A 67 -4.80 12.95 -19.76
N TRP A 68 -4.42 12.43 -18.58
CA TRP A 68 -5.27 12.53 -17.40
C TRP A 68 -5.36 13.97 -16.87
N PHE A 69 -4.25 14.71 -16.84
CA PHE A 69 -4.25 16.12 -16.51
C PHE A 69 -5.12 16.93 -17.47
N GLU A 70 -4.94 16.74 -18.78
CA GLU A 70 -5.71 17.42 -19.83
C GLU A 70 -7.20 17.12 -19.70
N THR A 71 -7.57 15.87 -19.44
CA THR A 71 -8.96 15.48 -19.24
C THR A 71 -9.56 16.12 -17.99
N LEU A 72 -8.81 16.15 -16.88
CA LEU A 72 -9.30 16.63 -15.59
C LEU A 72 -9.35 18.17 -15.53
N ILE A 73 -8.31 18.82 -16.08
CA ILE A 73 -8.05 20.27 -15.96
C ILE A 73 -8.46 21.04 -17.23
N GLY A 74 -8.55 20.39 -18.39
CA GLY A 74 -8.92 21.05 -19.66
C GLY A 74 -7.86 22.03 -20.17
N GLN A 75 -6.59 21.76 -19.85
CA GLN A 75 -5.42 22.55 -20.24
C GLN A 75 -4.34 21.59 -20.73
N ASP A 76 -3.50 22.03 -21.65
CA ASP A 76 -2.39 21.24 -22.18
C ASP A 76 -1.43 20.83 -21.06
N ALA A 77 -1.03 19.56 -21.06
CA ALA A 77 -0.05 19.08 -20.10
C ALA A 77 1.37 19.49 -20.50
N ILE A 78 2.24 19.61 -19.50
CA ILE A 78 3.69 19.73 -19.66
C ILE A 78 4.32 18.43 -19.20
N LEU A 79 5.02 17.74 -20.10
CA LEU A 79 5.78 16.55 -19.76
C LEU A 79 6.88 16.91 -18.75
N GLY A 80 7.00 16.06 -17.72
CA GLY A 80 8.02 16.24 -16.69
C GLY A 80 9.43 15.96 -17.22
N GLU A 81 10.40 16.72 -16.75
CA GLU A 81 11.82 16.45 -16.99
C GLU A 81 12.34 15.46 -15.94
N SER A 82 12.39 14.15 -16.24
CA SER A 82 12.95 13.23 -15.23
C SER A 82 13.54 11.91 -15.71
N PHE A 83 14.27 11.93 -16.83
CA PHE A 83 15.26 10.89 -17.06
C PHE A 83 16.62 11.24 -16.45
N GLN A 84 16.77 10.98 -15.14
CA GLN A 84 18.01 11.22 -14.40
C GLN A 84 18.82 9.92 -14.26
N VAL A 85 19.50 9.51 -15.33
CA VAL A 85 20.29 8.25 -15.40
C VAL A 85 21.14 8.04 -14.15
N ALA A 86 21.90 9.07 -13.74
CA ALA A 86 22.78 8.98 -12.59
C ALA A 86 22.02 8.69 -11.28
N GLN A 87 20.80 9.21 -11.10
CA GLN A 87 19.98 8.94 -9.92
C GLN A 87 19.40 7.51 -9.94
N ILE A 88 19.01 7.04 -11.11
CA ILE A 88 18.52 5.68 -11.32
C ILE A 88 19.65 4.70 -11.02
N GLN A 89 20.83 4.90 -11.62
CA GLN A 89 22.02 4.08 -11.37
C GLN A 89 22.40 4.04 -9.89
N ARG A 90 22.38 5.17 -9.18
CA ARG A 90 22.61 5.19 -7.71
C ARG A 90 21.61 4.32 -6.95
N SER A 91 20.33 4.37 -7.32
CA SER A 91 19.29 3.57 -6.66
C SER A 91 19.41 2.09 -7.00
N VAL A 92 19.75 1.76 -8.25
CA VAL A 92 20.01 0.39 -8.72
C VAL A 92 21.22 -0.19 -7.98
N ARG A 93 22.34 0.54 -7.86
CA ARG A 93 23.50 0.11 -7.09
C ARG A 93 23.15 -0.15 -5.63
N TRP A 94 22.35 0.73 -5.02
CA TRP A 94 21.84 0.51 -3.65
C TRP A 94 20.99 -0.76 -3.55
N ALA A 95 20.10 -0.99 -4.52
CA ALA A 95 19.25 -2.18 -4.57
C ALA A 95 20.03 -3.48 -4.78
N LEU A 96 21.14 -3.42 -5.52
CA LEU A 96 22.03 -4.54 -5.80
C LEU A 96 23.10 -4.76 -4.72
N LYS A 97 23.23 -3.87 -3.73
CA LYS A 97 24.26 -3.97 -2.70
C LYS A 97 24.39 -5.38 -2.08
N PRO A 98 23.31 -6.06 -1.66
CA PRO A 98 23.43 -7.41 -1.10
C PRO A 98 24.01 -8.43 -2.10
N TYR A 99 23.72 -8.28 -3.39
CA TYR A 99 24.28 -9.13 -4.45
C TYR A 99 25.78 -8.88 -4.63
N PHE A 100 26.21 -7.62 -4.63
CA PHE A 100 27.65 -7.29 -4.64
C PHE A 100 28.38 -7.84 -3.40
N GLU A 101 27.68 -7.93 -2.27
CA GLU A 101 28.16 -8.53 -1.01
C GLU A 101 28.06 -10.08 -0.96
N GLY A 102 27.60 -10.73 -2.03
CA GLY A 102 27.62 -12.19 -2.17
C GLY A 102 26.28 -12.91 -2.06
N ALA A 103 25.16 -12.19 -1.94
CA ALA A 103 23.83 -12.80 -2.03
C ALA A 103 23.54 -13.31 -3.44
N ALA A 104 22.62 -14.28 -3.55
CA ALA A 104 22.14 -14.74 -4.85
C ALA A 104 21.41 -13.61 -5.61
N LEU A 105 21.53 -13.56 -6.94
CA LEU A 105 20.88 -12.55 -7.79
C LEU A 105 19.36 -12.50 -7.57
N ASP A 106 18.71 -13.66 -7.42
CA ASP A 106 17.26 -13.73 -7.19
C ASP A 106 16.82 -13.11 -5.85
N ALA A 107 17.73 -13.02 -4.86
CA ALA A 107 17.43 -12.41 -3.57
C ALA A 107 17.23 -10.88 -3.66
N VAL A 108 17.84 -10.22 -4.64
CA VAL A 108 17.76 -8.75 -4.82
C VAL A 108 16.72 -8.30 -5.84
N LYS A 109 16.18 -9.23 -6.65
CA LYS A 109 15.22 -8.93 -7.74
C LYS A 109 14.04 -8.07 -7.29
N GLY A 110 13.43 -8.41 -6.15
CA GLY A 110 12.28 -7.67 -5.62
C GLY A 110 12.60 -6.25 -5.14
N GLN A 111 13.84 -5.96 -4.75
CA GLN A 111 14.29 -4.62 -4.38
C GLN A 111 14.60 -3.79 -5.62
N VAL A 112 15.25 -4.39 -6.61
CA VAL A 112 15.50 -3.78 -7.93
C VAL A 112 14.17 -3.42 -8.58
N ALA A 113 13.24 -4.36 -8.69
CA ALA A 113 11.90 -4.14 -9.25
C ALA A 113 11.19 -2.94 -8.61
N ALA A 114 11.19 -2.86 -7.28
CA ALA A 114 10.54 -1.76 -6.57
C ALA A 114 11.20 -0.39 -6.86
N SER A 115 12.53 -0.35 -6.99
CA SER A 115 13.26 0.87 -7.37
C SER A 115 12.98 1.29 -8.81
N LEU A 116 12.91 0.34 -9.75
CA LEU A 116 12.63 0.66 -11.16
C LEU A 116 11.19 1.17 -11.34
N VAL A 117 10.21 0.51 -10.72
CA VAL A 117 8.81 0.95 -10.73
C VAL A 117 8.69 2.35 -10.14
N ARG A 118 9.35 2.63 -9.01
CA ARG A 118 9.35 3.97 -8.42
C ARG A 118 9.84 5.03 -9.39
N HIS A 119 10.99 4.79 -10.05
CA HIS A 119 11.58 5.75 -10.97
C HIS A 119 10.75 5.90 -12.26
N ALA A 120 10.20 4.82 -12.80
CA ALA A 120 9.33 4.90 -13.97
C ALA A 120 8.05 5.71 -13.66
N MET A 121 7.41 5.46 -12.51
CA MET A 121 6.26 6.25 -12.06
C MET A 121 6.60 7.72 -11.79
N GLN A 122 7.87 8.03 -11.51
CA GLN A 122 8.30 9.40 -11.24
C GLN A 122 8.09 10.31 -12.46
N ALA A 123 8.28 9.81 -13.69
CA ALA A 123 8.00 10.56 -14.91
C ALA A 123 6.54 11.03 -15.02
N GLY A 124 5.58 10.18 -14.65
CA GLY A 124 4.16 10.57 -14.57
C GLY A 124 3.89 11.59 -13.46
N ARG A 125 4.54 11.46 -12.31
CA ARG A 125 4.39 12.39 -11.17
C ARG A 125 4.97 13.77 -11.49
N ASP A 126 6.09 13.81 -12.19
CA ASP A 126 6.75 15.05 -12.60
C ASP A 126 5.96 15.74 -13.71
N THR A 127 5.31 14.98 -14.60
CA THR A 127 4.36 15.52 -15.58
C THR A 127 3.20 16.24 -14.90
N ILE A 128 2.62 15.65 -13.85
CA ILE A 128 1.58 16.33 -13.05
C ILE A 128 2.15 17.58 -12.36
N ASP A 129 3.32 17.49 -11.71
CA ASP A 129 3.92 18.64 -11.03
C ASP A 129 4.22 19.80 -12.00
N ALA A 130 4.82 19.49 -13.16
CA ALA A 130 5.13 20.48 -14.19
C ALA A 130 3.85 21.15 -14.75
N SER A 131 2.84 20.34 -15.08
CA SER A 131 1.56 20.83 -15.62
C SER A 131 0.80 21.71 -14.61
N VAL A 132 0.78 21.30 -13.34
CA VAL A 132 0.15 22.08 -12.27
C VAL A 132 0.87 23.41 -12.06
N ARG A 133 2.21 23.42 -12.03
CA ARG A 133 2.99 24.66 -11.85
C ARG A 133 2.78 25.67 -12.97
N ALA A 134 2.56 25.20 -14.19
CA ALA A 134 2.28 26.05 -15.33
C ALA A 134 0.83 26.55 -15.36
N THR A 135 -0.08 25.92 -14.60
CA THR A 135 -1.51 26.20 -14.64
C THR A 135 -1.97 27.00 -13.42
N LYS A 136 -2.32 28.28 -13.63
CA LYS A 136 -2.82 29.14 -12.55
C LYS A 136 -4.13 28.60 -11.96
N GLY A 137 -4.23 28.64 -10.64
CA GLY A 137 -5.45 28.22 -9.92
C GLY A 137 -5.62 26.71 -9.82
N VAL A 138 -4.58 25.93 -10.16
CA VAL A 138 -4.53 24.49 -9.96
C VAL A 138 -3.42 24.18 -8.96
N LEU A 139 -3.71 23.29 -8.02
CA LEU A 139 -2.73 22.64 -7.15
C LEU A 139 -2.94 21.13 -7.28
N TYR A 140 -2.05 20.31 -6.73
CA TYR A 140 -2.36 18.89 -6.54
C TYR A 140 -2.43 18.51 -5.07
N ALA A 141 -3.25 17.50 -4.78
CA ALA A 141 -3.31 16.79 -3.51
C ALA A 141 -2.67 15.40 -3.65
N ARG A 142 -2.21 14.83 -2.53
CA ARG A 142 -1.72 13.45 -2.49
C ARG A 142 -2.88 12.55 -2.04
N VAL A 143 -3.36 11.70 -2.93
CA VAL A 143 -4.52 10.82 -2.66
C VAL A 143 -4.05 9.40 -2.43
N LEU A 144 -4.38 8.86 -1.27
CA LEU A 144 -4.01 7.52 -0.82
C LEU A 144 -4.84 6.44 -1.52
N SER A 145 -4.29 5.24 -1.64
CA SER A 145 -5.01 4.07 -2.21
C SER A 145 -5.85 3.32 -1.17
N GLY A 146 -5.46 3.38 0.12
CA GLY A 146 -6.10 2.66 1.23
C GLY A 146 -5.54 1.26 1.53
N LEU A 147 -4.58 0.72 0.75
CA LEU A 147 -4.08 -0.66 0.93
C LEU A 147 -2.90 -0.77 1.90
N GLU A 148 -1.89 0.09 1.75
CA GLU A 148 -0.77 0.27 2.69
C GLU A 148 -0.35 1.74 2.66
N THR A 149 -0.72 2.51 3.69
CA THR A 149 -0.29 3.92 3.76
C THR A 149 0.87 4.09 4.74
N CYS A 150 2.05 4.43 4.25
CA CYS A 150 3.16 4.78 5.11
C CYS A 150 2.95 6.15 5.77
N ASP A 151 3.56 6.35 6.94
CA ASP A 151 3.39 7.57 7.75
C ASP A 151 3.76 8.84 6.97
N PHE A 152 4.75 8.72 6.09
CA PHE A 152 5.15 9.78 5.17
C PHE A 152 4.01 10.17 4.19
N CYS A 153 3.39 9.19 3.52
CA CYS A 153 2.29 9.46 2.59
C CYS A 153 1.05 9.99 3.32
N THR A 154 0.76 9.53 4.54
CA THR A 154 -0.33 10.06 5.37
C THR A 154 -0.12 11.54 5.65
N ILE A 155 1.08 11.93 6.09
CA ILE A 155 1.44 13.34 6.35
C ILE A 155 1.36 14.19 5.09
N LEU A 156 1.71 13.64 3.92
CA LEU A 156 1.59 14.39 2.68
C LEU A 156 0.14 14.54 2.22
N ALA A 157 -0.67 13.48 2.32
CA ALA A 157 -2.08 13.49 1.99
C ALA A 157 -2.88 14.41 2.91
N SER A 158 -2.57 14.41 4.20
CA SER A 158 -3.25 15.27 5.17
C SER A 158 -3.03 16.76 4.92
N ARG A 159 -2.08 17.17 4.08
CA ARG A 159 -1.91 18.59 3.75
C ARG A 159 -2.96 19.12 2.76
N GLY A 160 -3.71 18.25 2.10
CA GLY A 160 -4.67 18.63 1.07
C GLY A 160 -4.00 19.19 -0.19
N PRO A 161 -4.73 20.01 -0.98
CA PRO A 161 -4.23 20.60 -2.22
C PRO A 161 -3.21 21.72 -1.97
N VAL A 162 -1.96 21.39 -1.72
CA VAL A 162 -0.92 22.40 -1.43
C VAL A 162 0.27 22.34 -2.37
N TYR A 163 0.34 21.32 -3.21
CA TYR A 163 1.52 21.05 -4.02
C TYR A 163 1.40 21.63 -5.44
N GLY A 164 2.54 21.76 -6.12
CA GLY A 164 2.63 22.42 -7.44
C GLY A 164 2.92 23.93 -7.34
N THR A 165 3.48 24.38 -6.21
CA THR A 165 4.00 25.74 -6.05
C THR A 165 5.53 25.75 -6.14
N ALA A 166 6.12 26.90 -6.48
CA ALA A 166 7.57 27.09 -6.43
C ALA A 166 8.17 26.81 -5.04
N ARG A 167 7.38 26.97 -3.97
CA ARG A 167 7.81 26.74 -2.58
C ARG A 167 7.93 25.26 -2.23
N ASP A 168 7.10 24.41 -2.82
CA ASP A 168 7.14 22.95 -2.60
C ASP A 168 8.07 22.23 -3.60
N ALA A 169 8.63 22.98 -4.56
CA ALA A 169 9.47 22.46 -5.63
C ALA A 169 10.72 21.72 -5.14
N GLY A 170 10.84 20.43 -5.49
CA GLY A 170 11.97 19.59 -5.07
C GLY A 170 12.03 19.30 -3.56
N GLY A 171 11.02 19.77 -2.81
CA GLY A 171 10.90 19.58 -1.38
C GLY A 171 10.55 18.13 -1.02
N VAL A 172 10.55 17.85 0.29
CA VAL A 172 10.17 16.54 0.84
C VAL A 172 8.76 16.12 0.36
N GLY A 173 7.86 17.06 0.07
CA GLY A 173 6.52 16.81 -0.46
C GLY A 173 6.46 16.21 -1.87
N ASN A 174 7.54 16.32 -2.65
CA ASN A 174 7.61 15.79 -4.02
C ASN A 174 8.36 14.45 -4.07
N ARG A 175 8.71 13.88 -2.92
CA ARG A 175 9.37 12.58 -2.83
C ARG A 175 8.36 11.44 -2.78
N TYR A 176 8.80 10.29 -3.28
CA TYR A 176 8.06 9.04 -3.28
C TYR A 176 9.03 7.92 -2.87
N HIS A 177 8.55 6.94 -2.10
CA HIS A 177 9.34 5.78 -1.70
C HIS A 177 9.03 4.58 -2.59
N ASP A 178 9.82 3.51 -2.47
CA ASP A 178 9.57 2.26 -3.19
C ASP A 178 8.22 1.67 -2.77
N ARG A 179 7.45 1.13 -3.73
CA ARG A 179 6.08 0.61 -3.50
C ARG A 179 5.08 1.68 -3.03
N CYS A 180 5.31 2.94 -3.37
CA CYS A 180 4.37 4.02 -3.09
C CYS A 180 3.24 4.04 -4.12
N ASP A 181 2.00 3.93 -3.65
CA ASP A 181 0.77 3.84 -4.45
C ASP A 181 -0.11 5.09 -4.38
N CYS A 182 0.34 6.13 -3.67
CA CYS A 182 -0.36 7.41 -3.64
C CYS A 182 -0.29 8.11 -5.00
N GLN A 183 -1.34 8.84 -5.34
CA GLN A 183 -1.50 9.56 -6.60
C GLN A 183 -1.43 11.08 -6.37
N ALA A 184 -0.78 11.79 -7.28
CA ALA A 184 -0.85 13.24 -7.34
C ALA A 184 -2.11 13.62 -8.13
N VAL A 185 -3.12 14.17 -7.46
CA VAL A 185 -4.42 14.51 -8.06
C VAL A 185 -4.51 16.02 -8.24
N PRO A 186 -4.48 16.55 -9.49
CA PRO A 186 -4.71 17.95 -9.77
C PRO A 186 -6.12 18.37 -9.37
N VAL A 187 -6.27 19.57 -8.82
CA VAL A 187 -7.56 20.15 -8.42
C VAL A 187 -7.54 21.66 -8.61
N ARG A 188 -8.66 22.21 -9.08
CA ARG A 188 -8.85 23.66 -9.22
C ARG A 188 -9.25 24.27 -7.88
N GLY A 189 -8.64 25.38 -7.50
CA GLY A 189 -9.04 26.13 -6.31
C GLY A 189 -7.96 27.00 -5.73
N ARG A 190 -8.21 27.46 -4.51
CA ARG A 190 -7.27 28.26 -3.72
C ARG A 190 -7.51 28.09 -2.23
N TRP A 191 -6.45 28.27 -1.46
CA TRP A 191 -6.55 28.48 -0.01
C TRP A 191 -6.87 29.94 0.27
N VAL A 192 -7.84 30.17 1.16
CA VAL A 192 -8.17 31.51 1.65
C VAL A 192 -7.99 31.56 3.17
N PRO A 193 -7.56 32.71 3.74
CA PRO A 193 -7.50 32.88 5.18
C PRO A 193 -8.86 32.59 5.84
N ASP A 194 -8.84 31.80 6.90
CA ASP A 194 -10.02 31.49 7.69
C ASP A 194 -9.58 31.17 9.13
N ARG A 195 -9.84 32.12 10.03
CA ARG A 195 -9.49 31.98 11.45
C ARG A 195 -10.34 30.95 12.18
N SER A 196 -11.49 30.57 11.62
CA SER A 196 -12.31 29.49 12.18
C SER A 196 -11.79 28.10 11.78
N SER A 197 -10.99 28.02 10.71
CA SER A 197 -10.32 26.78 10.32
C SER A 197 -9.22 26.40 11.31
N PRO A 198 -9.13 25.13 11.72
CA PRO A 198 -8.03 24.62 12.53
C PRO A 198 -6.62 24.76 11.93
N ARG A 199 -6.51 25.12 10.64
CA ARG A 199 -5.27 25.44 9.91
C ARG A 199 -5.01 26.94 9.77
N GLY A 200 -5.97 27.79 10.11
CA GLY A 200 -5.96 29.22 9.78
C GLY A 200 -6.28 29.55 8.33
N VAL A 201 -6.51 28.54 7.49
CA VAL A 201 -6.88 28.65 6.08
C VAL A 201 -7.92 27.59 5.73
N ARG A 202 -8.78 27.87 4.74
CA ARG A 202 -9.71 26.88 4.18
C ARG A 202 -9.53 26.76 2.67
N TRP A 203 -9.75 25.57 2.15
CA TRP A 203 -9.77 25.33 0.71
C TRP A 203 -11.09 25.82 0.10
N VAL A 204 -10.99 26.51 -1.04
CA VAL A 204 -12.14 26.92 -1.87
C VAL A 204 -11.86 26.45 -3.29
N GLY A 205 -12.50 25.35 -3.68
CA GLY A 205 -12.21 24.70 -4.95
C GLY A 205 -12.87 23.35 -5.07
N GLU A 206 -12.32 22.53 -5.95
CA GLU A 206 -12.73 21.14 -6.17
C GLU A 206 -12.34 20.25 -4.99
N ASP A 207 -13.15 19.22 -4.75
CA ASP A 207 -12.83 18.17 -3.78
C ASP A 207 -11.85 17.17 -4.42
N PRO A 208 -10.68 16.88 -3.83
CA PRO A 208 -9.74 15.89 -4.35
C PRO A 208 -10.23 14.42 -4.22
N GLY A 209 -11.41 14.18 -3.65
CA GLY A 209 -12.03 12.86 -3.50
C GLY A 209 -11.71 12.18 -2.17
N TYR A 210 -11.33 12.95 -1.14
CA TYR A 210 -11.13 12.45 0.24
C TYR A 210 -11.17 13.59 1.26
N ASP A 211 -11.53 13.26 2.50
CA ASP A 211 -11.54 14.21 3.62
C ASP A 211 -10.12 14.52 4.13
N PHE A 212 -9.44 15.45 3.45
CA PHE A 212 -8.11 15.90 3.85
C PHE A 212 -8.11 16.78 5.11
N GLU A 213 -9.25 17.36 5.49
CA GLU A 213 -9.37 18.17 6.71
C GLU A 213 -9.45 17.29 7.95
N GLY A 214 -10.30 16.27 7.94
CA GLY A 214 -10.33 15.23 8.96
C GLY A 214 -8.98 14.52 9.07
N LEU A 215 -8.37 14.18 7.92
CA LEU A 215 -7.04 13.56 7.91
C LEU A 215 -5.97 14.47 8.52
N TYR A 216 -6.04 15.79 8.36
CA TYR A 216 -5.10 16.71 9.03
C TYR A 216 -5.26 16.78 10.52
N LEU A 217 -6.50 16.91 10.98
CA LEU A 217 -6.79 16.97 12.41
C LEU A 217 -6.31 15.71 13.12
N LYS A 218 -6.49 14.57 12.48
CA LYS A 218 -6.11 13.27 13.02
C LYS A 218 -4.62 12.96 12.87
N GLU A 219 -4.06 13.17 11.68
CA GLU A 219 -2.77 12.58 11.30
C GLU A 219 -1.62 13.57 11.18
N TYR A 220 -1.87 14.89 11.20
CA TYR A 220 -0.82 15.91 11.04
C TYR A 220 -0.74 16.87 12.22
N LYS A 221 -1.86 17.51 12.56
CA LYS A 221 -1.95 18.54 13.60
C LYS A 221 -1.39 18.08 14.96
N PRO A 222 -1.61 16.84 15.44
CA PRO A 222 -1.07 16.40 16.73
C PRO A 222 0.46 16.44 16.78
N TYR A 223 1.12 16.17 15.65
CA TYR A 223 2.57 16.02 15.54
C TYR A 223 3.28 17.30 15.11
N TRP A 224 2.56 18.24 14.48
CA TRP A 224 3.10 19.51 14.01
C TRP A 224 3.30 20.55 15.12
N ARG A 225 4.34 21.37 14.98
CA ARG A 225 4.66 22.54 15.82
C ARG A 225 5.31 23.61 14.94
N ASP A 226 5.28 24.86 15.37
CA ASP A 226 5.95 25.97 14.67
C ASP A 226 7.44 25.66 14.46
N GLY A 227 7.93 25.97 13.25
CA GLY A 227 9.32 25.75 12.86
C GLY A 227 9.71 24.30 12.49
N LEU A 228 8.83 23.30 12.68
CA LEU A 228 9.14 21.93 12.29
C LEU A 228 9.13 21.74 10.77
N SER A 229 10.16 21.04 10.27
CA SER A 229 10.16 20.50 8.92
C SER A 229 9.19 19.32 8.78
N LEU A 230 8.73 19.04 7.56
CA LEU A 230 7.87 17.86 7.29
C LEU A 230 8.51 16.55 7.75
N LYS A 231 9.83 16.43 7.60
CA LYS A 231 10.57 15.25 8.05
C LYS A 231 10.42 15.06 9.56
N GLN A 232 10.57 16.13 10.34
CA GLN A 232 10.40 16.08 11.79
C GLN A 232 8.95 15.78 12.20
N VAL A 233 7.96 16.27 11.44
CA VAL A 233 6.55 15.90 11.69
C VAL A 233 6.33 14.40 11.45
N VAL A 234 6.88 13.84 10.37
CA VAL A 234 6.84 12.40 10.08
C VAL A 234 7.54 11.61 11.18
N GLU A 235 8.74 12.00 11.58
CA GLU A 235 9.50 11.34 12.66
C GLU A 235 8.71 11.34 13.96
N ARG A 236 8.17 12.50 14.38
CA ARG A 236 7.33 12.58 15.59
C ARG A 236 6.11 11.68 15.52
N ARG A 237 5.49 11.56 14.34
CA ARG A 237 4.35 10.67 14.14
C ARG A 237 4.77 9.21 14.27
N VAL A 238 5.89 8.82 13.67
CA VAL A 238 6.48 7.47 13.78
C VAL A 238 6.78 7.17 15.25
N ASP A 239 7.48 8.07 15.92
CA ASP A 239 7.90 7.90 17.32
C ASP A 239 6.71 7.83 18.25
N THR A 240 5.71 8.70 18.07
CA THR A 240 4.50 8.69 18.90
C THR A 240 3.74 7.38 18.74
N ARG A 241 3.58 6.88 17.50
CA ARG A 241 2.95 5.58 17.23
C ARG A 241 3.79 4.40 17.73
N ALA A 242 5.10 4.57 17.86
CA ALA A 242 5.99 3.58 18.45
C ALA A 242 5.99 3.65 19.99
N SER A 243 5.68 4.81 20.59
CA SER A 243 5.74 5.09 22.02
C SER A 243 4.40 5.05 22.76
N GLU A 244 3.27 5.19 22.06
CA GLU A 244 1.94 5.00 22.63
C GLU A 244 1.83 3.55 23.16
N PRO A 245 1.32 3.31 24.39
CA PRO A 245 0.98 1.96 24.85
C PRO A 245 -0.12 1.40 23.95
N TRP A 246 0.29 0.76 22.85
CA TRP A 246 -0.52 0.10 21.83
C TRP A 246 -1.89 0.77 21.54
N GLY A 247 -1.92 2.11 21.40
CA GLY A 247 -3.13 2.92 21.22
C GLY A 247 -3.38 3.31 19.77
N GLY A 248 -4.64 3.22 19.34
CA GLY A 248 -5.10 3.65 18.01
C GLY A 248 -6.28 2.83 17.48
N VAL A 249 -7.33 2.67 18.30
CA VAL A 249 -8.46 1.73 18.12
C VAL A 249 -9.65 2.33 17.35
N THR A 250 -9.49 3.40 16.55
CA THR A 250 -10.67 4.03 15.92
C THR A 250 -11.36 3.12 14.90
N TRP A 251 -10.62 2.27 14.18
CA TRP A 251 -11.20 1.46 13.09
C TRP A 251 -12.02 0.26 13.59
N LEU A 252 -11.64 -0.34 14.72
CA LEU A 252 -12.41 -1.42 15.35
C LEU A 252 -13.70 -0.89 15.97
N GLU A 253 -13.65 0.33 16.53
CA GLU A 253 -14.82 1.06 17.00
C GLU A 253 -15.77 1.38 15.82
N ASP A 254 -15.25 1.95 14.73
CA ASP A 254 -16.04 2.21 13.51
C ASP A 254 -16.68 0.94 12.92
N LEU A 255 -15.99 -0.20 13.03
CA LEU A 255 -16.53 -1.50 12.58
C LEU A 255 -17.60 -2.07 13.48
N ARG A 256 -17.44 -1.93 14.79
CA ARG A 256 -18.49 -2.27 15.76
C ARG A 256 -19.76 -1.46 15.47
N ASP A 257 -19.61 -0.22 15.02
CA ASP A 257 -20.73 0.66 14.64
C ASP A 257 -21.31 0.39 13.24
N SER A 258 -20.54 -0.22 12.33
CA SER A 258 -20.92 -0.45 10.92
C SER A 258 -22.08 -1.43 10.70
N LYS A 259 -22.50 -2.16 11.74
CA LYS A 259 -23.53 -3.23 11.70
C LYS A 259 -23.25 -4.33 10.67
N VAL A 260 -22.02 -4.48 10.19
CA VAL A 260 -21.62 -5.54 9.27
C VAL A 260 -21.81 -6.90 9.96
N LYS A 261 -22.45 -7.84 9.26
CA LYS A 261 -22.74 -9.18 9.78
C LYS A 261 -21.89 -10.25 9.09
N PRO A 262 -21.37 -11.24 9.83
CA PRO A 262 -20.65 -12.33 9.21
C PRO A 262 -21.60 -13.18 8.34
N PRO A 263 -21.07 -13.88 7.33
CA PRO A 263 -21.86 -14.79 6.51
C PRO A 263 -22.53 -15.89 7.35
N ALA A 264 -23.65 -16.44 6.88
CA ALA A 264 -24.44 -17.43 7.62
C ALA A 264 -23.65 -18.70 8.01
N TRP A 265 -22.60 -19.05 7.27
CA TRP A 265 -21.72 -20.18 7.57
C TRP A 265 -20.71 -19.89 8.69
N TRP A 266 -20.65 -18.66 9.20
CA TRP A 266 -19.86 -18.31 10.36
C TRP A 266 -20.74 -18.35 11.61
N ASP A 267 -20.93 -19.56 12.11
CA ASP A 267 -21.69 -19.86 13.33
C ASP A 267 -20.77 -20.20 14.50
N ASN A 268 -21.36 -20.48 15.67
CA ASN A 268 -20.60 -20.82 16.87
C ASN A 268 -19.71 -22.06 16.65
N GLU A 269 -20.17 -23.08 15.91
CA GLU A 269 -19.37 -24.28 15.66
C GLU A 269 -18.10 -23.93 14.85
N THR A 270 -18.26 -23.16 13.78
CA THR A 270 -17.19 -22.75 12.89
C THR A 270 -16.20 -21.82 13.59
N ARG A 271 -16.72 -20.94 14.44
CA ARG A 271 -15.93 -20.06 15.29
C ARG A 271 -15.10 -20.83 16.30
N GLN A 272 -15.70 -21.76 17.05
CA GLN A 272 -14.99 -22.61 18.00
C GLN A 272 -13.94 -23.48 17.31
N LYS A 273 -14.27 -24.05 16.15
CA LYS A 273 -13.29 -24.77 15.32
C LYS A 273 -12.13 -23.89 14.90
N THR A 274 -12.35 -22.61 14.60
CA THR A 274 -11.29 -21.69 14.22
C THR A 274 -10.41 -21.30 15.41
N LEU A 275 -11.02 -20.92 16.52
CA LEU A 275 -10.32 -20.41 17.70
C LEU A 275 -9.67 -21.52 18.51
N ILE A 276 -10.45 -22.53 18.90
CA ILE A 276 -9.96 -23.63 19.73
C ILE A 276 -9.25 -24.67 18.88
N GLY A 277 -9.85 -25.06 17.75
CA GLY A 277 -9.35 -26.13 16.91
C GLY A 277 -9.49 -27.52 17.53
N HIS A 278 -9.23 -28.54 16.70
CA HIS A 278 -9.24 -29.94 17.12
C HIS A 278 -8.20 -30.75 16.33
N ALA A 279 -7.73 -31.84 16.93
CA ALA A 279 -6.87 -32.81 16.26
C ALA A 279 -7.61 -33.44 15.07
N SER A 280 -6.91 -33.62 13.96
CA SER A 280 -7.47 -34.23 12.76
C SER A 280 -7.75 -35.72 13.04
N PRO A 281 -8.99 -36.20 12.82
CA PRO A 281 -9.33 -37.60 13.10
C PRO A 281 -8.65 -38.58 12.13
N THR A 282 -8.19 -38.09 10.98
CA THR A 282 -7.60 -38.90 9.90
C THR A 282 -6.11 -38.66 9.69
N LYS A 283 -5.50 -37.68 10.36
CA LYS A 283 -4.09 -37.32 10.21
C LYS A 283 -3.44 -37.06 11.57
N PRO A 284 -2.81 -38.07 12.19
CA PRO A 284 -2.13 -37.92 13.48
C PRO A 284 -1.17 -36.73 13.49
N GLY A 285 -1.18 -35.95 14.56
CA GLY A 285 -0.35 -34.75 14.72
C GLY A 285 -0.81 -33.50 13.98
N ARG A 286 -1.82 -33.59 13.09
CA ARG A 286 -2.35 -32.42 12.36
C ARG A 286 -3.52 -31.79 13.10
N TRP A 287 -3.52 -30.46 13.21
CA TRP A 287 -4.63 -29.70 13.79
C TRP A 287 -5.45 -28.95 12.73
N ASN A 288 -6.78 -28.98 12.92
CA ASN A 288 -7.74 -28.15 12.19
C ASN A 288 -8.09 -26.94 13.06
N GLY A 289 -7.89 -25.74 12.52
CA GLY A 289 -8.04 -24.48 13.27
C GLY A 289 -6.99 -24.31 14.37
N GLY A 290 -7.40 -23.72 15.50
CA GLY A 290 -6.52 -23.46 16.64
C GLY A 290 -5.78 -22.12 16.55
N HIS A 291 -6.42 -21.12 15.95
CA HIS A 291 -5.86 -19.80 15.70
C HIS A 291 -6.14 -18.81 16.83
N GLY A 292 -6.89 -19.19 17.88
CA GLY A 292 -7.12 -18.33 19.03
C GLY A 292 -5.80 -17.96 19.72
N TYR A 293 -5.76 -16.77 20.33
CA TYR A 293 -4.59 -16.33 21.07
C TYR A 293 -4.27 -17.30 22.22
N GLY A 294 -2.98 -17.62 22.39
CA GLY A 294 -2.49 -18.47 23.49
C GLY A 294 -2.76 -19.96 23.31
N ARG A 295 -3.27 -20.39 22.15
CA ARG A 295 -3.53 -21.81 21.86
C ARG A 295 -2.25 -22.61 21.62
N ASN A 296 -1.17 -21.95 21.21
CA ASN A 296 0.14 -22.51 20.95
C ASN A 296 0.11 -23.75 20.04
N VAL A 297 -0.83 -23.79 19.09
CA VAL A 297 -0.96 -24.93 18.17
C VAL A 297 0.19 -24.89 17.18
N GLN A 298 1.01 -25.92 17.19
CA GLN A 298 2.19 -26.07 16.33
C GLN A 298 1.85 -25.86 14.85
N GLY A 299 2.67 -25.07 14.17
CA GLY A 299 2.54 -24.79 12.74
C GLY A 299 1.39 -23.85 12.39
N LYS A 300 0.79 -23.18 13.38
CA LYS A 300 -0.28 -22.20 13.20
C LYS A 300 0.17 -20.82 13.61
N THR A 301 -0.51 -19.85 13.02
CA THR A 301 -0.51 -18.47 13.50
C THR A 301 -1.64 -18.25 14.50
N GLU A 302 -1.46 -17.28 15.38
CA GLU A 302 -2.50 -16.86 16.30
C GLU A 302 -3.09 -15.50 15.92
N PHE A 303 -4.37 -15.31 16.21
CA PHE A 303 -4.95 -13.99 16.28
C PHE A 303 -4.23 -13.18 17.35
N PRO A 304 -4.08 -11.86 17.17
CA PRO A 304 -3.42 -11.02 18.15
C PRO A 304 -4.17 -11.03 19.48
N GLU A 305 -3.42 -10.98 20.60
CA GLU A 305 -3.97 -10.90 21.96
C GLU A 305 -5.02 -9.81 22.14
N ARG A 306 -4.83 -8.69 21.44
CA ARG A 306 -5.67 -7.49 21.54
C ARG A 306 -7.03 -7.63 20.84
N TRP A 307 -7.26 -8.65 20.02
CA TRP A 307 -8.54 -8.84 19.36
C TRP A 307 -9.46 -9.65 20.24
N THR A 308 -10.63 -9.09 20.54
CA THR A 308 -11.66 -9.88 21.19
C THR A 308 -12.24 -10.88 20.22
N ASP A 309 -12.92 -11.83 20.81
CA ASP A 309 -13.73 -12.83 20.17
C ASP A 309 -14.80 -12.20 19.24
N ASP A 310 -15.38 -11.04 19.60
CA ASP A 310 -16.32 -10.29 18.76
C ASP A 310 -15.63 -9.51 17.64
N ASP A 311 -14.43 -8.98 17.91
CA ASP A 311 -13.61 -8.31 16.89
C ASP A 311 -13.26 -9.26 15.76
N ILE A 312 -12.92 -10.50 16.10
CA ILE A 312 -12.62 -11.58 15.17
C ILE A 312 -13.81 -11.83 14.22
N ASP A 313 -15.04 -11.76 14.72
CA ASP A 313 -16.26 -11.95 13.94
C ASP A 313 -16.49 -10.77 12.97
N LEU A 314 -16.33 -9.54 13.43
CA LEU A 314 -16.45 -8.33 12.61
C LEU A 314 -15.38 -8.26 11.52
N ILE A 315 -14.13 -8.58 11.87
CA ILE A 315 -12.99 -8.59 10.95
C ILE A 315 -13.19 -9.64 9.86
N LEU A 316 -13.74 -10.81 10.20
CA LEU A 316 -14.09 -11.83 9.21
C LEU A 316 -15.14 -11.29 8.24
N ALA A 317 -16.19 -10.68 8.78
CA ALA A 317 -17.29 -10.16 7.99
C ALA A 317 -16.81 -9.08 7.01
N GLU A 318 -16.02 -8.12 7.50
CA GLU A 318 -15.41 -7.06 6.70
C GLU A 318 -14.45 -7.61 5.66
N THR A 319 -13.59 -8.56 6.03
CA THR A 319 -12.66 -9.19 5.09
C THR A 319 -13.39 -9.96 3.99
N TRP A 320 -14.53 -10.58 4.30
CA TRP A 320 -15.31 -11.33 3.33
C TRP A 320 -16.07 -10.43 2.36
N GLN A 321 -16.68 -9.36 2.87
CA GLN A 321 -17.51 -8.45 2.09
C GLN A 321 -16.67 -7.43 1.30
N ASN A 322 -15.61 -6.92 1.91
CA ASN A 322 -14.77 -5.85 1.39
C ASN A 322 -13.28 -6.27 1.24
N PRO A 323 -12.97 -7.38 0.55
CA PRO A 323 -11.58 -7.86 0.43
C PRO A 323 -10.72 -6.97 -0.46
N THR A 324 -9.42 -6.87 -0.15
CA THR A 324 -8.43 -6.18 -0.99
C THR A 324 -7.71 -7.11 -1.95
N ALA A 325 -7.79 -8.42 -1.72
CA ALA A 325 -7.25 -9.42 -2.61
C ALA A 325 -8.12 -10.67 -2.60
N VAL A 326 -8.29 -11.29 -3.77
CA VAL A 326 -9.09 -12.49 -3.96
C VAL A 326 -8.28 -13.52 -4.77
N ARG A 327 -8.53 -14.79 -4.48
CA ARG A 327 -8.02 -15.91 -5.25
C ARG A 327 -9.11 -16.98 -5.31
N ASN A 328 -9.55 -17.28 -6.52
CA ASN A 328 -10.54 -18.32 -6.79
C ASN A 328 -9.83 -19.55 -7.37
N GLU A 329 -10.11 -20.73 -6.81
CA GLU A 329 -9.53 -22.01 -7.22
C GLU A 329 -10.63 -23.09 -7.22
N GLY A 330 -11.10 -23.48 -8.40
CA GLY A 330 -12.26 -24.38 -8.51
C GLY A 330 -13.51 -23.74 -7.89
N ASP A 331 -14.13 -24.43 -6.96
CA ASP A 331 -15.30 -23.94 -6.21
C ASP A 331 -14.94 -23.14 -4.95
N ARG A 332 -13.63 -22.93 -4.68
CA ARG A 332 -13.14 -22.24 -3.49
C ARG A 332 -12.81 -20.78 -3.79
N ARG A 333 -13.34 -19.89 -2.96
CA ARG A 333 -12.90 -18.49 -2.86
C ARG A 333 -12.05 -18.28 -1.63
N ARG A 334 -10.90 -17.64 -1.82
CA ARG A 334 -10.06 -17.10 -0.75
C ARG A 334 -9.99 -15.60 -0.90
N VAL A 335 -10.05 -14.91 0.21
CA VAL A 335 -9.99 -13.47 0.24
C VAL A 335 -9.03 -13.01 1.33
N ARG A 336 -8.39 -11.87 1.11
CA ARG A 336 -7.44 -11.26 2.03
C ARG A 336 -7.72 -9.78 2.21
N ARG A 337 -7.39 -9.29 3.40
CA ARG A 337 -7.40 -7.87 3.75
C ARG A 337 -6.36 -7.60 4.84
N VAL A 338 -5.71 -6.45 4.78
CA VAL A 338 -4.89 -5.95 5.90
C VAL A 338 -5.79 -5.11 6.79
N ILE A 339 -5.88 -5.51 8.05
CA ILE A 339 -6.71 -4.90 9.08
C ILE A 339 -5.83 -4.69 10.31
N ASP A 340 -5.76 -3.45 10.82
CA ASP A 340 -4.96 -3.13 12.02
C ASP A 340 -3.51 -3.66 11.93
N GLY A 341 -2.91 -3.51 10.74
CA GLY A 341 -1.55 -3.99 10.45
C GLY A 341 -1.39 -5.52 10.45
N VAL A 342 -2.50 -6.27 10.38
CA VAL A 342 -2.56 -7.73 10.31
C VAL A 342 -3.15 -8.14 8.97
N LEU A 343 -2.41 -8.93 8.19
CA LEU A 343 -2.95 -9.57 7.00
C LEU A 343 -3.80 -10.77 7.42
N VAL A 344 -5.06 -10.76 7.05
CA VAL A 344 -6.05 -11.78 7.38
C VAL A 344 -6.47 -12.52 6.10
N GLU A 345 -6.69 -13.83 6.19
CA GLU A 345 -7.22 -14.65 5.08
C GLU A 345 -8.49 -15.37 5.52
N VAL A 346 -9.56 -15.21 4.74
CA VAL A 346 -10.84 -15.93 4.89
C VAL A 346 -11.07 -16.76 3.64
N SER A 347 -11.61 -17.97 3.78
CA SER A 347 -11.98 -18.78 2.62
C SER A 347 -13.22 -19.63 2.87
N ALA A 348 -14.01 -19.79 1.81
CA ALA A 348 -15.20 -20.65 1.75
C ALA A 348 -15.28 -21.30 0.35
N TYR A 349 -16.09 -22.33 0.21
CA TYR A 349 -16.25 -23.12 -1.02
C TYR A 349 -17.71 -23.54 -1.24
N GLY A 350 -17.96 -24.29 -2.31
CA GLY A 350 -19.30 -24.71 -2.71
C GLY A 350 -20.08 -23.63 -3.47
N PHE A 351 -21.23 -24.01 -4.03
CA PHE A 351 -22.10 -23.09 -4.77
C PHE A 351 -22.56 -21.94 -3.87
N GLY A 352 -22.28 -20.70 -4.29
CA GLY A 352 -22.55 -19.50 -3.50
C GLY A 352 -21.63 -19.30 -2.29
N TYR A 353 -20.53 -20.06 -2.19
CA TYR A 353 -19.58 -20.02 -1.07
C TYR A 353 -20.26 -20.25 0.29
N LYS A 354 -21.20 -21.20 0.33
CA LYS A 354 -22.00 -21.52 1.51
C LYS A 354 -21.25 -22.36 2.56
N ASP A 355 -20.09 -22.91 2.21
CA ASP A 355 -19.35 -23.84 3.07
C ASP A 355 -18.04 -23.20 3.56
N PHE A 356 -17.93 -22.95 4.88
CA PHE A 356 -16.70 -22.39 5.47
C PHE A 356 -15.49 -23.30 5.24
N ARG A 357 -14.33 -22.70 4.93
CA ARG A 357 -13.07 -23.45 4.78
C ARG A 357 -12.01 -23.14 5.82
N ALA A 358 -11.67 -21.86 6.00
CA ALA A 358 -10.61 -21.42 6.90
C ALA A 358 -10.66 -19.91 7.16
N TYR A 359 -10.24 -19.51 8.35
CA TYR A 359 -10.03 -18.13 8.76
C TYR A 359 -8.81 -18.06 9.68
N PHE A 360 -7.82 -17.23 9.33
CA PHE A 360 -6.58 -17.09 10.10
C PHE A 360 -5.82 -15.82 9.74
N THR A 361 -4.90 -15.44 10.62
CA THR A 361 -3.91 -14.38 10.35
C THR A 361 -2.74 -14.93 9.56
N VAL A 362 -2.36 -14.27 8.47
CA VAL A 362 -1.21 -14.65 7.65
C VAL A 362 0.09 -14.16 8.29
N GLY A 363 0.06 -12.95 8.86
CA GLY A 363 1.19 -12.27 9.49
C GLY A 363 0.84 -10.81 9.78
N GLY A 364 1.67 -10.11 10.54
CA GLY A 364 1.48 -8.70 10.87
C GLY A 364 1.56 -8.40 12.37
N ARG A 365 1.01 -7.25 12.76
CA ARG A 365 1.11 -6.71 14.12
C ARG A 365 0.54 -7.67 15.16
N GLY A 366 1.37 -8.15 16.09
CA GLY A 366 0.97 -9.06 17.17
C GLY A 366 0.60 -10.47 16.72
N VAL A 367 0.93 -10.86 15.48
CA VAL A 367 0.74 -12.23 14.99
C VAL A 367 2.00 -13.03 15.26
N PHE A 368 1.84 -14.12 15.99
CA PHE A 368 2.92 -15.08 16.24
C PHE A 368 2.64 -16.38 15.51
N TYR A 369 3.71 -17.02 15.05
CA TYR A 369 3.72 -18.37 14.52
C TYR A 369 4.33 -19.30 15.55
N ASN A 370 3.66 -20.41 15.80
CA ASN A 370 4.08 -21.39 16.80
C ASN A 370 4.97 -22.44 16.13
N GLU A 371 6.25 -22.42 16.49
CA GLU A 371 7.26 -23.33 15.97
C GLU A 371 7.14 -24.73 16.58
N SER A 372 7.80 -25.71 15.96
CA SER A 372 7.79 -27.11 16.44
C SER A 372 8.49 -27.31 17.78
N ASP A 373 9.38 -26.40 18.15
CA ASP A 373 10.13 -26.43 19.41
C ASP A 373 9.37 -25.74 20.57
N GLY A 374 8.14 -25.27 20.34
CA GLY A 374 7.33 -24.56 21.31
C GLY A 374 7.62 -23.06 21.42
N SER A 375 8.59 -22.54 20.65
CA SER A 375 8.84 -21.11 20.58
C SER A 375 7.79 -20.38 19.71
N ARG A 376 7.65 -19.07 19.93
CA ARG A 376 6.72 -18.19 19.21
C ARG A 376 7.52 -17.17 18.40
N LEU A 377 7.42 -17.22 17.07
CA LEU A 377 8.08 -16.28 16.18
C LEU A 377 7.09 -15.20 15.73
N GLN A 378 7.44 -13.92 15.91
CA GLN A 378 6.63 -12.84 15.34
C GLN A 378 6.63 -12.92 13.81
N LYS A 379 5.46 -13.14 13.22
CA LYS A 379 5.33 -13.37 11.77
C LYS A 379 5.05 -12.07 11.04
N ARG A 380 5.96 -11.66 10.16
CA ARG A 380 5.77 -10.50 9.27
C ARG A 380 4.80 -10.82 8.13
N ILE A 381 4.14 -9.80 7.59
CA ILE A 381 3.32 -9.94 6.39
C ILE A 381 4.22 -10.41 5.22
N PRO A 382 3.87 -11.51 4.53
CA PRO A 382 4.67 -12.01 3.40
C PRO A 382 4.70 -11.02 2.23
N LYS A 383 5.86 -10.89 1.58
CA LYS A 383 6.06 -9.98 0.44
C LYS A 383 5.44 -10.47 -0.89
N ASP A 384 4.99 -11.72 -0.96
CA ASP A 384 4.53 -12.36 -2.20
C ASP A 384 3.02 -12.30 -2.38
N THR A 385 2.59 -11.50 -3.36
CA THR A 385 1.21 -11.35 -3.83
C THR A 385 1.00 -11.91 -5.24
N LYS A 386 2.00 -12.53 -5.89
CA LYS A 386 1.94 -12.94 -7.31
C LYS A 386 0.79 -13.91 -7.64
N LYS A 387 0.20 -14.55 -6.63
CA LYS A 387 -0.93 -15.49 -6.76
C LYS A 387 -2.30 -14.91 -6.38
N TRP A 388 -2.40 -13.61 -6.11
CA TRP A 388 -3.62 -12.96 -5.66
C TRP A 388 -4.08 -11.90 -6.65
N GLU A 389 -5.36 -11.93 -7.02
CA GLU A 389 -6.00 -10.85 -7.75
C GLU A 389 -6.29 -9.72 -6.75
N VAL A 390 -5.58 -8.59 -6.89
CA VAL A 390 -5.80 -7.42 -6.02
C VAL A 390 -7.07 -6.72 -6.48
N LEU A 391 -8.09 -6.71 -5.62
CA LEU A 391 -9.32 -5.97 -5.83
C LEU A 391 -9.07 -4.52 -5.43
N ARG A 392 -9.44 -3.60 -6.32
CA ARG A 392 -9.20 -2.16 -6.18
C ARG A 392 -10.43 -1.44 -5.68
#